data_AF-A0A7S2V2J4-F1
#
_entry.id   AF-A0A7S2V2J4-F1
#
_cell.length_a   1.000
_cell.length_b   1.000
_cell.length_c   1.000
_cell.angle_alpha   90.00
_cell.angle_beta   90.00
_cell.angle_gamma   90.00
#
_symmetry.space_group_name_H-M   'P 1'
#
loop_
_entity.id
_entity.type
_entity.pdbx_description
1 polymer ?
#
loop_
_entity_poly.entity_id
_entity_poly.type
_entity_poly.pdbx_seq_one_letter_code
_entity_poly.pdbx_strand_id
1 'polypeptide(L)'
;KICGVLKEIPCIGDGDTGYGNAINVKRTVAGYAQVGMAGIMIEDQVSPKRCGHTKGKSVVSREEAFKRVQAAVDARNEGKDICILARTDARACIDFDEALYRCKVFRDIGADIT
;
A
#
# COMPACT_ATOMS: atom_id res chain seq x y z
N LYS A 1 14.48 2.15 17.26
CA LYS A 1 13.47 1.71 16.26
C LYS A 1 12.15 1.56 16.99
N ILE A 2 11.05 2.13 16.50
CA ILE A 2 9.74 2.10 17.19
C ILE A 2 9.29 0.66 17.48
N CYS A 3 9.47 -0.26 16.53
CA CYS A 3 9.18 -1.68 16.72
C CYS A 3 10.25 -2.44 17.52
N GLY A 4 11.35 -1.79 17.90
CA GLY A 4 12.45 -2.42 18.65
C GLY A 4 12.09 -2.85 20.07
N VAL A 5 10.96 -2.36 20.61
CA VAL A 5 10.39 -2.81 21.89
C VAL A 5 9.41 -3.96 21.74
N LEU A 6 8.89 -4.20 20.52
CA LEU A 6 7.93 -5.26 20.19
C LEU A 6 8.61 -6.40 19.41
N LYS A 7 9.77 -6.85 19.88
CA LYS A 7 10.69 -7.74 19.12
C LYS A 7 10.06 -9.02 18.58
N GLU A 8 8.99 -9.50 19.20
CA GLU A 8 8.33 -10.77 18.87
C GLU A 8 6.94 -10.57 18.23
N ILE A 9 6.49 -9.33 18.04
CA ILE A 9 5.17 -9.03 17.49
C ILE A 9 5.35 -8.34 16.13
N PRO A 10 5.08 -9.03 15.01
CA PRO A 10 5.10 -8.42 13.70
C PRO A 10 4.07 -7.29 13.62
N CYS A 11 4.52 -6.07 13.29
CA CYS A 11 3.64 -4.93 13.09
C CYS A 11 3.49 -4.62 11.60
N ILE A 12 2.24 -4.46 11.16
CA ILE A 12 1.90 -3.93 9.83
C ILE A 12 1.40 -2.51 10.03
N GLY A 13 1.96 -1.57 9.28
CA GLY A 13 1.56 -0.17 9.34
C GLY A 13 0.69 0.28 8.17
N ASP A 14 -0.19 1.25 8.43
CA ASP A 14 -1.02 1.91 7.41
C ASP A 14 -0.21 3.02 6.72
N GLY A 15 0.20 2.78 5.48
CA GLY A 15 0.96 3.72 4.65
C GLY A 15 0.09 4.64 3.79
N ASP A 16 -1.23 4.63 3.96
CA ASP A 16 -2.18 5.41 3.19
C ASP A 16 -1.92 5.27 1.67
N THR A 17 -1.87 6.40 0.96
CA THR A 17 -1.59 6.47 -0.48
C THR A 17 -0.09 6.53 -0.81
N GLY A 18 0.78 6.37 0.19
CA GLY A 18 2.24 6.52 0.04
C GLY A 18 2.73 7.98 -0.04
N TYR A 19 1.88 8.93 0.36
CA TYR A 19 2.23 10.35 0.60
C TYR A 19 2.83 11.10 -0.60
N GLY A 20 2.42 10.74 -1.82
CA GLY A 20 2.81 11.46 -3.04
C GLY A 20 2.89 10.53 -4.24
N ASN A 21 3.94 10.71 -5.04
CA ASN A 21 4.19 9.89 -6.23
C ASN A 21 5.03 8.65 -5.89
N ALA A 22 5.46 7.91 -6.92
CA ALA A 22 6.29 6.71 -6.78
C ALA A 22 7.55 6.91 -5.91
N ILE A 23 8.22 8.06 -5.98
CA ILE A 23 9.41 8.35 -5.16
C ILE A 23 9.03 8.49 -3.69
N ASN A 24 7.89 9.13 -3.40
CA ASN A 24 7.36 9.22 -2.05
C ASN A 24 7.00 7.84 -1.50
N VAL A 25 6.35 6.99 -2.29
CA VAL A 25 6.03 5.61 -1.91
C VAL A 25 7.30 4.86 -1.53
N LYS A 26 8.35 4.88 -2.38
CA LYS A 26 9.63 4.23 -2.07
C LYS A 26 10.23 4.74 -0.76
N ARG A 27 10.26 6.05 -0.56
CA ARG A 27 10.75 6.68 0.68
C ARG A 27 9.95 6.21 1.90
N THR A 28 8.63 6.12 1.78
CA THR A 28 7.74 5.67 2.85
C THR A 28 7.98 4.22 3.20
N VAL A 29 8.01 3.30 2.22
CA VAL A 29 8.31 1.89 2.45
C VAL A 29 9.67 1.71 3.12
N ALA A 30 10.70 2.41 2.63
CA ALA A 30 12.03 2.39 3.23
C ALA A 30 12.02 2.87 4.69
N GLY A 31 11.25 3.92 5.00
CA GLY A 31 11.09 4.42 6.37
C GLY A 31 10.42 3.41 7.30
N TYR A 32 9.35 2.75 6.83
CA TYR A 32 8.65 1.72 7.60
C TYR A 32 9.55 0.50 7.88
N ALA A 33 10.30 0.04 6.87
CA ALA A 33 11.28 -1.02 7.03
C ALA A 33 12.39 -0.61 8.02
N GLN A 34 12.88 0.62 7.93
CA GLN A 34 13.95 1.13 8.82
C GLN A 34 13.53 1.14 10.30
N VAL A 35 12.27 1.45 10.60
CA VAL A 35 11.74 1.42 11.98
C VAL A 35 11.35 0.02 12.47
N GLY A 36 11.50 -1.00 11.62
CA GLY A 36 11.31 -2.40 11.95
C GLY A 36 9.88 -2.91 11.77
N MET A 37 9.06 -2.27 10.92
CA MET A 37 7.76 -2.82 10.55
C MET A 37 7.94 -4.10 9.75
N ALA A 38 7.09 -5.10 10.02
CA ALA A 38 7.04 -6.34 9.25
C ALA A 38 6.28 -6.16 7.93
N GLY A 39 5.37 -5.18 7.85
CA GLY A 39 4.63 -4.89 6.64
C GLY A 39 4.13 -3.45 6.55
N ILE A 40 3.71 -3.07 5.35
CA ILE A 40 3.06 -1.79 5.06
C ILE A 40 1.90 -1.99 4.09
N MET A 41 0.78 -1.31 4.35
CA MET A 41 -0.33 -1.17 3.42
C MET A 41 -0.18 0.09 2.55
N ILE A 42 -0.39 -0.03 1.24
CA ILE A 42 -0.55 1.10 0.30
C ILE A 42 -1.89 0.99 -0.42
N GLU A 43 -2.65 2.08 -0.51
CA GLU A 43 -3.99 2.13 -1.11
C GLU A 43 -4.13 3.02 -2.36
N ASP A 44 -5.23 2.81 -3.08
CA ASP A 44 -5.54 3.45 -4.36
C ASP A 44 -6.51 4.65 -4.24
N GLN A 45 -6.76 5.18 -3.05
CA GLN A 45 -7.58 6.38 -2.90
C GLN A 45 -6.91 7.63 -3.52
N VAL A 46 -7.74 8.58 -3.93
CA VAL A 46 -7.30 9.95 -4.20
C VAL A 46 -6.88 10.62 -2.89
N SER A 47 -5.76 11.33 -2.89
CA SER A 47 -5.32 12.10 -1.72
C SER A 47 -6.05 13.46 -1.65
N PRO A 48 -6.49 13.95 -0.47
CA PRO A 48 -6.39 13.29 0.84
C PRO A 48 -7.39 12.14 0.97
N LYS A 49 -6.88 10.99 1.45
CA LYS A 49 -7.69 9.78 1.61
C LYS A 49 -8.68 9.89 2.76
N ARG A 50 -9.73 9.08 2.73
CA ARG A 50 -10.71 8.94 3.82
C ARG A 50 -10.71 7.52 4.37
N CYS A 51 -11.32 7.33 5.54
CA CYS A 51 -11.52 6.01 6.12
C CYS A 51 -12.31 5.11 5.15
N GLY A 52 -11.89 3.84 5.00
CA GLY A 52 -12.51 2.87 4.07
C GLY A 52 -13.99 2.58 4.30
N HIS A 53 -14.58 3.03 5.41
CA HIS A 53 -16.00 2.83 5.73
C HIS A 53 -16.84 4.12 5.60
N THR A 54 -16.25 5.24 5.18
CA THR A 54 -16.98 6.50 5.02
C THR A 54 -17.39 6.77 3.57
N LYS A 55 -18.44 7.58 3.40
CA LYS A 55 -18.90 8.05 2.09
C LYS A 55 -17.97 9.12 1.52
N GLY A 56 -18.04 9.33 0.20
CA GLY A 56 -17.29 10.40 -0.48
C GLY A 56 -15.81 10.07 -0.73
N LYS A 57 -15.47 8.78 -0.78
CA LYS A 57 -14.19 8.29 -1.27
C LYS A 57 -14.17 8.30 -2.79
N SER A 58 -12.98 8.40 -3.35
CA SER A 58 -12.71 8.13 -4.75
C SER A 58 -11.36 7.43 -4.87
N VAL A 59 -11.20 6.65 -5.94
CA VAL A 59 -9.94 5.98 -6.25
C VAL A 59 -9.29 6.62 -7.47
N VAL A 60 -7.96 6.55 -7.51
CA VAL A 60 -7.19 6.99 -8.68
C VAL A 60 -7.39 6.04 -9.86
N SER A 61 -6.90 6.46 -11.04
CA SER A 61 -6.86 5.59 -12.22
C SER A 61 -6.10 4.30 -11.92
N ARG A 62 -6.41 3.24 -12.67
CA ARG A 62 -5.70 1.96 -12.58
C ARG A 62 -4.18 2.15 -12.72
N GLU A 63 -3.75 2.95 -13.70
CA GLU A 63 -2.34 3.24 -13.95
C GLU A 63 -1.63 3.84 -12.72
N GLU A 64 -2.24 4.85 -12.09
CA GLU A 64 -1.68 5.48 -10.89
C GLU A 64 -1.64 4.50 -9.70
N ALA A 65 -2.70 3.71 -9.51
CA ALA A 65 -2.75 2.69 -8.47
C ALA A 65 -1.64 1.64 -8.64
N PHE A 66 -1.46 1.15 -9.87
CA PHE A 66 -0.43 0.17 -10.21
C PHE A 66 0.98 0.73 -10.04
N LYS A 67 1.22 2.00 -10.42
CA LYS A 67 2.50 2.66 -10.18
C LYS A 67 2.85 2.76 -8.70
N ARG A 68 1.88 3.02 -7.83
CA ARG A 68 2.11 3.06 -6.37
C ARG A 68 2.49 1.67 -5.83
N VAL A 69 1.73 0.63 -6.20
CA VAL A 69 2.02 -0.73 -5.75
C VAL A 69 3.37 -1.20 -6.31
N GLN A 70 3.66 -0.95 -7.59
CA GLN A 70 4.95 -1.24 -8.20
C GLN A 70 6.09 -0.54 -7.46
N ALA A 71 5.95 0.75 -7.13
CA ALA A 71 6.96 1.48 -6.38
C ALA A 71 7.20 0.88 -4.98
N ALA A 72 6.15 0.39 -4.31
CA ALA A 72 6.28 -0.28 -3.02
C ALA A 72 7.01 -1.63 -3.13
N VAL A 73 6.64 -2.43 -4.13
CA VAL A 73 7.29 -3.71 -4.47
C VAL A 73 8.75 -3.51 -4.85
N ASP A 74 9.06 -2.50 -5.67
CA ASP A 74 10.41 -2.14 -6.04
C ASP A 74 11.25 -1.78 -4.80
N ALA A 75 10.71 -0.97 -3.89
CA ALA A 75 11.41 -0.61 -2.65
C ALA A 75 11.76 -1.84 -1.81
N ARG A 76 10.86 -2.82 -1.70
CA ARG A 76 11.16 -4.11 -1.07
C ARG A 76 12.27 -4.85 -1.84
N ASN A 77 12.13 -4.98 -3.15
CA ASN A 77 13.08 -5.71 -4.00
C ASN A 77 14.48 -5.05 -4.04
N GLU A 78 14.59 -3.75 -3.75
CA GLU A 78 15.84 -3.00 -3.53
C GLU A 78 16.50 -3.32 -2.17
N GLY A 79 16.07 -4.39 -1.48
CA GLY A 79 16.70 -4.92 -0.28
C GLY A 79 16.06 -4.46 1.03
N LYS A 80 14.80 -4.03 1.01
CA LYS A 80 14.03 -3.78 2.24
C LYS A 80 13.26 -5.05 2.60
N ASP A 81 13.56 -5.59 3.78
CA ASP A 81 12.83 -6.74 4.34
C ASP A 81 11.49 -6.26 4.94
N ILE A 82 10.45 -6.19 4.10
CA ILE A 82 9.11 -5.75 4.49
C ILE A 82 8.04 -6.35 3.56
N CYS A 83 6.93 -6.79 4.14
CA CYS A 83 5.75 -7.27 3.42
C CYS A 83 4.95 -6.09 2.83
N ILE A 84 4.49 -6.22 1.58
CA ILE A 84 3.69 -5.23 0.88
C ILE A 84 2.23 -5.70 0.81
N LEU A 85 1.33 -4.96 1.48
CA LEU A 85 -0.11 -5.14 1.38
C LEU A 85 -0.68 -4.08 0.44
N ALA A 86 -1.29 -4.50 -0.66
CA ALA A 86 -1.94 -3.59 -1.60
C ALA A 86 -3.45 -3.56 -1.35
N ARG A 87 -3.98 -2.39 -1.02
CA ARG A 87 -5.42 -2.21 -0.75
C ARG A 87 -6.11 -1.49 -1.90
N THR A 88 -7.30 -1.94 -2.26
CA THR A 88 -8.20 -1.18 -3.12
C THR A 88 -9.47 -0.76 -2.37
N ASP A 89 -9.86 0.50 -2.54
CA ASP A 89 -11.15 1.05 -2.11
C ASP A 89 -12.18 1.08 -3.24
N ALA A 90 -11.86 0.50 -4.41
CA ALA A 90 -12.69 0.55 -5.60
C ALA A 90 -14.06 -0.12 -5.42
N ARG A 91 -14.20 -1.08 -4.50
CA ARG A 91 -15.49 -1.75 -4.21
C ARG A 91 -16.61 -0.76 -3.89
N ALA A 92 -16.29 0.28 -3.12
CA ALA A 92 -17.25 1.28 -2.71
C ALA A 92 -17.34 2.46 -3.68
N CYS A 93 -16.31 2.66 -4.52
CA CYS A 93 -16.20 3.82 -5.40
C CYS A 93 -16.65 3.53 -6.84
N ILE A 94 -16.57 2.28 -7.27
CA ILE A 94 -16.84 1.80 -8.62
C ILE A 94 -17.76 0.58 -8.50
N ASP A 95 -17.21 -0.62 -8.36
CA ASP A 95 -17.95 -1.87 -8.13
C ASP A 95 -17.02 -3.00 -7.64
N PHE A 96 -17.60 -4.19 -7.44
CA PHE A 96 -16.87 -5.37 -6.97
C PHE A 96 -15.90 -5.95 -8.02
N ASP A 97 -16.27 -5.89 -9.31
CA ASP A 97 -15.47 -6.47 -10.38
C ASP A 97 -14.18 -5.66 -10.62
N GLU A 98 -14.27 -4.34 -10.52
CA GLU A 98 -13.11 -3.44 -10.56
C GLU A 98 -12.18 -3.69 -9.37
N ALA A 99 -12.73 -3.87 -8.16
CA ALA A 99 -11.94 -4.20 -6.99
C ALA A 99 -11.20 -5.53 -7.19
N LEU A 100 -11.89 -6.57 -7.65
CA LEU A 100 -11.30 -7.87 -7.90
C LEU A 100 -10.23 -7.81 -8.99
N TYR A 101 -10.45 -7.02 -10.04
CA TYR A 101 -9.46 -6.79 -11.10
C TYR A 101 -8.19 -6.15 -10.53
N ARG A 102 -8.33 -5.08 -9.74
CA ARG A 102 -7.19 -4.39 -9.12
C ARG A 102 -6.41 -5.33 -8.19
N CYS A 103 -7.09 -6.11 -7.35
CA CYS A 103 -6.45 -7.10 -6.48
C CYS A 103 -5.61 -8.12 -7.28
N LYS A 104 -6.15 -8.65 -8.39
CA LYS A 104 -5.41 -9.57 -9.26
C LYS A 104 -4.15 -8.92 -9.81
N VAL A 105 -4.25 -7.70 -10.34
CA VAL A 105 -3.10 -6.97 -10.88
C VAL A 105 -2.08 -6.62 -9.79
N PHE A 106 -2.51 -6.21 -8.60
CA PHE A 106 -1.61 -5.94 -7.48
C PHE A 106 -0.79 -7.18 -7.08
N ARG A 107 -1.44 -8.33 -7.03
CA ARG A 107 -0.75 -9.61 -6.80
C ARG A 107 0.23 -9.92 -7.93
N ASP A 108 -0.17 -9.72 -9.19
CA ASP A 108 0.69 -10.00 -10.35
C ASP A 108 1.91 -9.05 -10.43
N ILE A 109 1.79 -7.81 -9.93
CA ILE A 109 2.91 -6.86 -9.72
C ILE A 109 3.89 -7.36 -8.65
N GLY A 110 3.43 -8.22 -7.74
CA GLY A 110 4.23 -8.81 -6.67
C GLY A 110 3.94 -8.23 -5.28
N ALA A 111 2.74 -7.69 -5.05
CA ALA A 111 2.26 -7.46 -3.68
C ALA A 111 2.08 -8.81 -2.97
N ASP A 112 2.45 -8.86 -1.69
CA ASP A 112 2.42 -10.10 -0.90
C ASP A 112 0.99 -10.42 -0.42
N ILE A 113 0.16 -9.39 -0.22
CA ILE A 113 -1.23 -9.47 0.26
C ILE A 113 -2.10 -8.49 -0.53
N THR A 114 -3.34 -8.87 -0.87
CA THR A 114 -4.35 -8.00 -1.50
C THR A 114 -5.77 -8.26 -1.01
#